data_AF-A0A133V3S4-F1
#
_entry.id   AF-A0A133V3S4-F1
#
_cell.length_a   1.000
_cell.length_b   1.000
_cell.length_c   1.000
_cell.angle_alpha   90.00
_cell.angle_beta   90.00
_cell.angle_gamma   90.00
#
_symmetry.space_group_name_H-M   'P 1'
#
loop_
_entity.id
_entity.type
_entity.pdbx_description
1 polymer ?
#
loop_
_entity_poly.entity_id
_entity_poly.type
_entity_poly.pdbx_seq_one_letter_code
_entity_poly.pdbx_strand_id
1 'polypeptide(L)' 'FLYFLGTEVSFRLGLREERSVSTDELCQHFKLSRNYGNARVSDLHDENLIEKVDRGEYKLDLIHSFDYIRALKAKYGVES' A
#
# COMPACT_ATOMS: atom_id res chain seq x y z
N PHE A 1 -3.51 -0.12 1.47
CA PHE A 1 -3.09 -1.44 0.94
C PHE A 1 -3.33 -1.60 -0.57
N LEU A 2 -4.57 -1.78 -1.05
CA LEU A 2 -4.85 -2.09 -2.48
C LEU A 2 -4.24 -1.10 -3.47
N TYR A 3 -4.22 0.19 -3.13
CA TYR A 3 -3.57 1.21 -3.93
C TYR A 3 -2.07 0.94 -4.13
N PHE A 4 -1.33 0.72 -3.03
CA PHE A 4 0.09 0.36 -3.07
C PHE A 4 0.34 -0.94 -3.85
N LEU A 5 -0.56 -1.93 -3.74
CA LEU A 5 -0.50 -3.14 -4.55
C LEU A 5 -0.66 -2.84 -6.05
N GLY A 6 -1.63 -2.01 -6.42
CA GLY A 6 -1.83 -1.55 -7.79
C GLY A 6 -0.63 -0.77 -8.34
N THR A 7 -0.01 0.08 -7.52
CA THR A 7 1.23 0.80 -7.86
C THR A 7 2.38 -0.18 -8.14
N GLU A 8 2.59 -1.16 -7.27
CA GLU A 8 3.65 -2.16 -7.43
C GLU A 8 3.46 -3.00 -8.70
N VAL A 9 2.22 -3.41 -9.01
CA VAL A 9 1.89 -4.11 -10.26
C VAL A 9 2.16 -3.21 -11.47
N SER A 10 1.71 -1.95 -11.44
CA SER A 10 1.92 -0.99 -12.54
C SER A 10 3.40 -0.75 -12.81
N PHE A 11 4.21 -0.63 -11.76
CA PHE A 11 5.67 -0.49 -11.88
C PHE A 11 6.30 -1.73 -12.55
N ARG A 12 5.95 -2.93 -12.10
CA ARG A 12 6.47 -4.19 -12.69
C ARG A 12 6.06 -4.38 -14.16
N LEU A 13 4.90 -3.86 -14.55
CA LEU A 13 4.42 -3.88 -15.93
C LEU A 13 5.00 -2.75 -16.79
N GLY A 14 5.82 -1.85 -16.22
CA GLY A 14 6.37 -0.70 -16.93
C GLY A 14 5.34 0.39 -17.25
N LEU A 15 4.18 0.38 -16.58
CA LEU A 15 3.12 1.39 -16.73
C LEU A 15 3.34 2.61 -15.83
N ARG A 16 4.30 2.52 -14.90
CA ARG A 16 4.71 3.57 -13.97
C ARG A 16 6.23 3.49 -13.75
N GLU A 17 6.87 4.65 -13.60
CA GLU A 17 8.31 4.76 -13.39
C GLU A 17 8.75 4.48 -11.95
N GLU A 18 7.91 4.82 -10.96
CA GLU A 18 8.23 4.69 -9.54
C GLU A 18 7.33 3.68 -8.83
N ARG A 19 7.89 2.95 -7.87
CA ARG A 19 7.14 2.05 -6.97
C ARG A 19 6.68 2.71 -5.67
N SER A 20 7.19 3.91 -5.36
CA SER A 20 6.80 4.73 -4.23
C SER A 20 5.51 5.51 -4.51
N VAL A 21 4.80 5.81 -3.43
CA VAL A 21 3.59 6.60 -3.39
C VAL A 21 3.73 7.62 -2.26
N SER A 22 3.45 8.88 -2.59
CA SER A 22 3.41 9.95 -1.60
C SER A 22 2.08 9.93 -0.85
N THR A 23 2.09 10.42 0.39
CA THR A 23 0.82 10.57 1.13
C THR A 23 -0.12 11.55 0.43
N ASP A 24 0.43 12.54 -0.28
CA ASP A 24 -0.34 13.53 -1.04
C ASP A 24 -0.99 12.93 -2.28
N GLU A 25 -0.27 12.06 -3.01
CA GLU A 25 -0.80 11.28 -4.13
C GLU A 25 -1.99 10.42 -3.66
N LEU A 26 -1.82 9.71 -2.54
CA LEU A 26 -2.85 8.86 -1.96
C LEU A 26 -4.09 9.69 -1.54
N CYS A 27 -3.88 10.83 -0.89
CA CYS A 27 -4.97 11.73 -0.50
C CYS A 27 -5.72 12.27 -1.72
N GLN A 28 -5.00 12.67 -2.77
CA GLN A 28 -5.59 13.20 -3.99
C GLN A 28 -6.42 12.13 -4.71
N HIS A 29 -5.88 10.91 -4.85
CA HIS A 29 -6.55 9.82 -5.54
C HIS A 29 -7.88 9.44 -4.87
N PHE A 30 -7.90 9.37 -3.54
CA PHE A 30 -9.08 8.97 -2.77
C PHE A 30 -9.92 10.15 -2.27
N LYS A 31 -9.54 11.40 -2.59
CA LYS A 31 -10.17 12.63 -2.09
C LYS A 31 -10.26 12.67 -0.55
N LEU A 32 -9.18 12.28 0.11
CA LEU A 32 -9.07 12.25 1.57
C LEU A 32 -8.49 13.55 2.11
N SER A 33 -8.84 13.89 3.35
CA SER A 33 -8.12 14.94 4.08
C SER A 33 -6.71 14.46 4.42
N ARG A 34 -5.75 15.39 4.48
CA ARG A 34 -4.34 15.06 4.77
C ARG A 34 -4.18 14.35 6.12
N ASN A 35 -4.96 14.74 7.12
CA ASN A 35 -4.94 14.08 8.44
C ASN A 35 -5.38 12.63 8.36
N TYR A 36 -6.47 12.35 7.63
CA TYR A 36 -6.97 10.98 7.47
C TYR A 36 -6.03 10.12 6.62
N GLY A 37 -5.45 10.69 5.56
CA GLY A 37 -4.44 10.00 4.76
C GLY A 37 -3.18 9.66 5.56
N ASN A 38 -2.66 10.61 6.35
CA ASN A 38 -1.53 10.37 7.25
C ASN A 38 -1.84 9.26 8.27
N ALA A 39 -3.02 9.30 8.90
CA ALA A 39 -3.44 8.26 9.83
C ALA A 39 -3.48 6.89 9.13
N ARG A 40 -4.05 6.81 7.92
CA ARG A 40 -4.11 5.55 7.17
C ARG A 40 -2.77 5.03 6.69
N VAL A 41 -1.85 5.91 6.33
CA VAL A 41 -0.47 5.52 6.01
C VAL A 41 0.24 5.02 7.27
N SER A 42 0.04 5.65 8.43
CA SER A 42 0.57 5.18 9.71
C SER A 42 0.05 3.78 10.05
N ASP A 43 -1.27 3.55 9.98
CA ASP A 43 -1.86 2.23 10.25
C ASP A 43 -1.22 1.14 9.38
N LEU A 44 -1.10 1.39 8.07
CA LEU A 44 -0.52 0.42 7.13
C LEU A 44 0.97 0.17 7.39
N HIS A 45 1.70 1.19 7.85
CA HIS A 45 3.11 1.06 8.21
C HIS A 45 3.28 0.25 9.50
N ASP A 46 2.43 0.50 10.50
CA ASP A 46 2.44 -0.22 11.78
C ASP A 46 2.01 -1.69 11.60
N GLU A 47 1.16 -1.96 10.61
CA GLU A 47 0.81 -3.31 10.15
C GLU A 47 1.91 -4.00 9.30
N ASN A 48 3.05 -3.33 9.06
CA ASN A 48 4.15 -3.78 8.19
C ASN A 48 3.74 -4.04 6.72
N LEU A 49 2.66 -3.44 6.24
CA LEU A 49 2.20 -3.62 4.86
C LEU A 49 2.92 -2.68 3.88
N ILE A 50 3.46 -1.58 4.38
CA ILE A 50 4.24 -0.61 3.61
C ILE A 50 5.49 -0.23 4.37
N GLU A 51 6.55 0.10 3.64
CA GLU A 51 7.81 0.60 4.18
C GLU A 51 8.04 2.05 3.73
N LYS A 52 8.63 2.86 4.60
CA LYS A 52 8.97 4.25 4.28
C LYS A 52 10.26 4.30 3.47
N VAL A 53 10.24 5.02 2.35
CA VAL A 53 11.40 5.18 1.45
C VAL A 53 12.08 6.52 1.68
N ASP A 54 11.27 7.56 1.84
CA ASP A 54 11.72 8.93 2.12
C ASP A 54 10.63 9.68 2.93
N ARG A 55 10.83 10.97 3.19
CA ARG A 55 9.91 11.82 3.93
C ARG A 55 8.56 11.95 3.20
N GLY A 56 7.58 11.16 3.67
CA GLY A 56 6.21 11.19 3.13
C GLY A 56 5.98 10.23 1.97
N GLU A 57 7.01 9.46 1.59
CA GLU A 57 7.02 8.49 0.50
C GLU A 57 7.09 7.07 1.04
N TYR A 58 6.19 6.21 0.55
CA TYR A 58 6.04 4.84 1.03
C TYR A 58 5.91 3.88 -0.15
N LYS A 59 6.34 2.63 0.03
CA LYS A 59 6.19 1.56 -0.95
C LYS A 59 5.64 0.30 -0.28
N LEU A 60 5.09 -0.62 -1.07
CA LEU A 60 4.58 -1.88 -0.56
C LEU A 60 5.70 -2.75 0.01
N ASP A 61 5.51 -3.32 1.20
CA ASP A 61 6.34 -4.41 1.70
C ASP A 61 5.78 -5.74 1.17
N LEU A 62 6.43 -6.28 0.14
CA LEU A 62 5.96 -7.50 -0.55
C LEU A 62 5.95 -8.75 0.34
N ILE A 63 6.87 -8.85 1.31
CA ILE A 63 7.02 -10.04 2.13
C ILE A 63 5.79 -10.14 3.04
N HIS A 64 5.53 -9.09 3.80
CA HIS A 64 4.41 -9.05 4.75
C HIS A 64 3.06 -8.92 4.04
N SER A 65 3.01 -8.28 2.87
CA SER A 65 1.79 -8.21 2.05
C SER A 65 1.30 -9.58 1.60
N PHE A 66 2.21 -10.51 1.30
CA PHE A 66 1.84 -11.89 0.93
C PHE A 66 1.18 -12.62 2.10
N ASP A 67 1.76 -12.51 3.29
CA ASP A 67 1.21 -13.13 4.51
C ASP A 67 -0.15 -12.51 4.88
N TYR A 68 -0.31 -11.20 4.72
CA TYR A 68 -1.57 -10.51 4.92
C TYR A 68 -2.67 -11.01 3.96
N ILE A 69 -2.36 -11.15 2.67
CA ILE A 69 -3.31 -11.69 1.68
C ILE A 69 -3.66 -13.15 2.02
N ARG A 70 -2.68 -13.96 2.44
CA ARG A 70 -2.92 -15.35 2.86
C ARG A 70 -3.83 -15.41 4.09
N ALA A 71 -3.61 -14.54 5.08
CA ALA A 71 -4.45 -14.44 6.26
C ALA A 71 -5.90 -14.03 5.91
N LEU A 72 -6.07 -13.08 4.98
CA LEU A 72 -7.39 -12.70 4.46
C LEU A 72 -8.08 -13.88 3.76
N LYS A 73 -7.39 -14.59 2.87
CA LYS A 73 -7.95 -15.77 2.18
C LYS A 73 -8.45 -16.82 3.18
N ALA A 74 -7.63 -17.14 4.19
CA ALA A 74 -8.00 -18.09 5.24
C ALA A 74 -9.21 -17.61 6.05
N LYS A 75 -9.23 -16.33 6.45
CA LYS A 75 -10.33 -15.73 7.21
C LYS A 75 -11.68 -15.80 6.48
N TYR A 76 -11.66 -15.64 5.16
CA TYR A 76 -12.88 -15.62 4.33
C TYR A 76 -13.18 -16.96 3.65
N GLY A 77 -12.41 -18.03 3.92
CA GLY A 77 -12.63 -19.35 3.33
C GLY A 77 -12.44 -19.38 1.81
N VAL A 78 -11.63 -18.47 1.26
CA VAL A 78 -11.32 -18.44 -0.17
C VAL A 78 -10.12 -19.35 -0.41
N GLU A 79 -10.37 -20.66 -0.40
CA GLU A 79 -9.38 -21.65 -0.82
C GLU A 79 -9.25 -21.64 -2.35
N SER A 80 -8.00 -21.67 -2.83
CA SER A 80 -7.63 -21.73 -4.25
C SER A 80 -7.24 -23.15 -4.59
#